data_AF-A0A2N5G9M2-F1
#
_entry.id   AF-A0A2N5G9M2-F1
#
_cell.length_a   1.000
_cell.length_b   1.000
_cell.length_c   1.000
_cell.angle_alpha   90.00
_cell.angle_beta   90.00
_cell.angle_gamma   90.00
#
_symmetry.space_group_name_H-M   'P 1'
#
loop_
_entity.id
_entity.type
_entity.pdbx_description
1 polymer ?
#
loop_
_entity_poly.entity_id
_entity_poly.type
_entity_poly.pdbx_seq_one_letter_code
_entity_poly.pdbx_strand_id
1 'polypeptide(L)' 'MSIGPKKGETKSMRGGSYLCHESYCNRYRVAARTSNTPDSSTGNLGFRCVKDVT' A
#
# COMPACT_ATOMS: atom_id res chain seq x y z
N MET A 1 -1.26 6.61 2.91
CA MET A 1 -1.77 5.30 3.38
C MET A 1 -3.29 5.35 3.39
N SER A 2 -3.99 4.30 2.93
CA SER A 2 -5.44 4.26 3.16
C SER A 2 -5.67 4.07 4.65
N ILE A 3 -6.54 4.89 5.24
CA ILE A 3 -6.88 4.85 6.66
C ILE A 3 -7.51 3.47 6.90
N GLY A 4 -6.69 2.53 7.37
CA GLY A 4 -7.11 1.17 7.70
C GLY A 4 -8.01 1.19 8.94
N PRO A 5 -8.39 0.00 9.47
CA PRO A 5 -9.15 -0.06 10.72
C PRO A 5 -8.42 0.70 11.84
N LYS A 6 -9.19 1.30 12.77
CA LYS A 6 -8.65 2.06 13.92
C LYS A 6 -7.67 1.25 14.76
N LYS A 7 -7.81 -0.08 14.75
CA LYS A 7 -6.96 -1.07 15.42
C LYS A 7 -6.45 -2.08 14.39
N GLY A 8 -5.17 -2.44 14.47
CA GLY A 8 -4.54 -3.44 13.61
C GLY A 8 -3.01 -3.32 13.64
N GLU A 9 -2.32 -4.45 13.53
CA GLU A 9 -0.85 -4.52 13.57
C GLU A 9 -0.18 -4.09 12.25
N THR A 10 -0.96 -4.02 11.16
CA THR A 10 -0.44 -3.68 9.83
C THR A 10 -1.21 -2.52 9.21
N LYS A 11 -0.55 -1.76 8.32
CA LYS A 11 -1.13 -0.66 7.54
C LYS A 11 -1.34 -1.08 6.10
N SER A 12 -2.46 -0.66 5.53
CA SER A 12 -2.82 -0.98 4.15
C SER A 12 -1.99 -0.17 3.14
N MET A 13 -1.55 -0.86 2.10
CA MET A 13 -0.82 -0.33 0.96
C MET A 13 -1.52 -0.74 -0.34
N ARG A 14 -1.41 0.10 -1.37
CA ARG A 14 -2.04 -0.11 -2.68
C ARG A 14 -1.15 0.40 -3.81
N GLY A 15 -1.44 -0.05 -5.02
CA GLY A 15 -0.80 0.42 -6.26
C GLY A 15 0.29 -0.52 -6.80
N GLY A 16 0.77 -1.47 -6.01
CA GLY A 16 1.89 -2.32 -6.40
C GLY A 16 3.21 -1.53 -6.45
N SER A 17 4.21 -2.11 -7.10
CA SER A 17 5.52 -1.48 -7.32
C SER A 17 6.06 -1.84 -8.70
N TYR A 18 7.22 -1.29 -9.07
CA TYR A 18 7.93 -1.60 -10.32
C TYR A 18 8.37 -3.07 -10.42
N LEU A 19 8.33 -3.81 -9.30
CA LEU A 19 8.62 -5.24 -9.30
C LEU A 19 7.39 -6.07 -9.68
N CYS A 20 6.16 -5.55 -9.62
CA CYS A 20 4.99 -6.38 -9.88
C CYS A 20 4.98 -6.96 -11.32
N HIS A 21 4.69 -8.26 -11.43
CA HIS A 21 4.59 -8.97 -12.71
C HIS A 21 3.46 -10.01 -12.65
N GLU A 22 2.81 -10.29 -13.78
CA GLU A 22 1.65 -11.18 -13.84
C GLU A 22 1.94 -12.60 -13.31
N SER A 23 3.13 -13.13 -13.57
CA SER A 23 3.51 -14.49 -13.16
C SER A 23 3.58 -14.73 -11.65
N TYR A 24 3.66 -13.69 -10.81
CA TYR A 24 3.80 -13.87 -9.36
C TYR A 24 3.12 -12.80 -8.51
N CYS A 25 2.93 -11.59 -9.02
CA CYS A 25 2.34 -10.48 -8.28
C CYS A 25 1.51 -9.57 -9.20
N ASN A 26 0.22 -9.87 -9.29
CA ASN A 26 -0.76 -9.07 -10.04
C ASN A 26 -1.31 -7.87 -9.23
N ARG A 27 -0.55 -7.32 -8.28
CA ARG A 27 -1.00 -6.29 -7.33
C ARG A 27 -0.87 -4.84 -7.82
N TYR A 28 -0.46 -4.66 -9.08
CA TYR A 28 -0.51 -3.36 -9.77
C TYR A 28 -1.95 -2.89 -10.07
N ARG A 29 -2.94 -3.81 -10.01
CA ARG A 29 -4.36 -3.49 -10.27
C ARG A 29 -4.92 -2.53 -9.23
N VAL A 30 -5.82 -1.63 -9.66
CA VAL A 30 -6.45 -0.62 -8.79
C VAL A 30 -7.19 -1.22 -7.59
N ALA A 31 -7.82 -2.37 -7.77
CA ALA A 31 -8.54 -3.08 -6.72
C ALA A 31 -7.62 -3.84 -5.74
N ALA A 32 -6.35 -4.07 -6.10
CA ALA A 32 -5.43 -4.85 -5.28
C ALA A 32 -5.02 -4.11 -4.01
N ARG A 33 -4.85 -4.88 -2.93
CA ARG A 33 -4.49 -4.40 -1.59
C ARG A 33 -3.47 -5.33 -0.97
N THR A 34 -2.55 -4.76 -0.21
CA THR A 34 -1.60 -5.48 0.64
C THR A 34 -1.43 -4.73 1.96
N SER A 35 -0.73 -5.30 2.93
CA SER A 35 -0.38 -4.62 4.17
C SER A 35 1.04 -4.96 4.61
N ASN A 36 1.60 -4.11 5.46
CA ASN A 36 2.86 -4.36 6.16
C ASN A 36 2.83 -3.69 7.54
N THR A 37 3.73 -4.06 8.44
CA THR A 37 3.86 -3.38 9.73
C THR A 37 4.31 -1.93 9.53
N PRO A 38 3.95 -0.99 10.44
CA PRO A 38 4.26 0.44 10.25
C PRO A 38 5.76 0.78 10.28
N ASP A 39 6.56 -0.06 10.93
CA ASP A 39 8.01 0.05 11.12
C ASP A 39 8.80 -0.54 9.95
N SER A 40 8.18 -1.36 9.11
CA SER A 40 8.83 -1.96 7.95
C SER A 40 9.05 -0.95 6.82
N SER A 41 10.25 -0.99 6.21
CA SER A 41 10.61 -0.16 5.06
C SER A 41 11.25 -1.00 3.95
N THR A 42 10.99 -0.63 2.69
CA THR A 42 11.57 -1.27 1.49
C THR A 42 11.73 -0.23 0.38
N GLY A 43 12.70 -0.40 -0.52
CA GLY A 43 13.00 0.56 -1.60
C GLY A 43 11.92 0.66 -2.70
N ASN A 44 10.89 -0.18 -2.65
CA ASN A 44 9.79 -0.23 -3.62
C ASN A 44 8.43 0.18 -3.00
N LEU A 45 8.46 0.82 -1.84
CA LEU A 45 7.30 1.24 -1.07
C LEU A 45 7.41 2.73 -0.74
N GLY A 46 6.36 3.48 -1.06
CA GLY A 46 6.25 4.91 -0.74
C GLY A 46 4.83 5.30 -0.33
N PHE A 47 4.59 6.60 -0.16
CA PHE A 47 3.27 7.13 0.16
C PHE A 47 2.99 8.46 -0.53
N ARG A 48 1.70 8.77 -0.65
CA ARG A 48 1.21 10.10 -1.07
C ARG A 48 0.32 10.67 0.03
N CYS A 49 0.39 11.99 0.19
CA CYS A 49 -0.47 12.74 1.11
C CYS A 49 -1.77 13.13 0.42
N VAL A 50 -2.79 13.38 1.23
CA VAL A 50 -4.07 13.95 0.81
C VAL A 50 -4.50 14.96 1.87
N LYS A 51 -5.27 15.97 1.46
CA LYS A 51 -5.85 16.98 2.35
C LYS A 51 -7.31 17.16 1.95
N ASP A 52 -8.16 17.42 2.93
CA ASP A 52 -9.55 17.78 2.68
C ASP A 52 -9.66 19.10 1.91
N VAL A 53 -10.62 19.15 0.99
CA VAL A 53 -10.99 20.39 0.29
C VAL A 53 -11.79 21.20 1.30
N THR A 54 -11.13 22.15 1.94
CA THR A 54 -11.79 23.16 2.79
C THR A 54 -12.53 24.15 1.91
#